data_AF-A0A0F9K7N1-F1
#
_entry.id   AF-A0A0F9K7N1-F1
#
_cell.length_a   1.000
_cell.length_b   1.000
_cell.length_c   1.000
_cell.angle_alpha   90.00
_cell.angle_beta   90.00
_cell.angle_gamma   90.00
#
_symmetry.space_group_name_H-M   'P 1'
#
loop_
_entity.id
_entity.type
_entity.pdbx_description
1 polymer ?
#
loop_
_entity_poly.entity_id
_entity_poly.type
_entity_poly.pdbx_seq_one_letter_code
_entity_poly.pdbx_strand_id
1 'polypeptide(L)'
;MTDFDLLGIDDGETEAQNAEWFASDLLPVKIGVMRLEISVSAAVVIEVTFDSGSNWMSLNGNVALVADSVYIFDIFVKLGDTVNIRIPTASGAVVDIGRVYQAD
;
A
#
# COMPACT_ATOMS: atom_id res chain seq x y z
N MET A 1 13.21 -12.39 15.92
CA MET A 1 12.30 -12.34 14.76
C MET A 1 11.00 -11.88 15.36
N THR A 2 10.62 -10.61 15.18
CA THR A 2 9.25 -10.20 15.50
C THR A 2 8.39 -10.85 14.43
N ASP A 3 7.42 -11.65 14.82
CA ASP A 3 6.52 -12.24 13.84
C ASP A 3 5.71 -11.09 13.21
N PHE A 4 5.38 -11.24 11.94
CA PHE A 4 4.61 -10.26 11.18
C PHE A 4 3.34 -10.96 10.70
N ASP A 5 2.19 -10.39 11.05
CA ASP A 5 0.91 -10.88 10.56
C ASP A 5 0.66 -10.31 9.16
N LEU A 6 0.51 -11.19 8.16
CA LEU A 6 0.14 -10.77 6.82
C LEU A 6 -1.33 -10.33 6.79
N LEU A 7 -1.59 -9.12 6.31
CA LEU A 7 -2.93 -8.54 6.21
C LEU A 7 -3.48 -8.54 4.78
N GLY A 8 -2.63 -8.37 3.76
CA GLY A 8 -3.06 -8.29 2.36
C GLY A 8 -1.95 -8.60 1.37
N ILE A 9 -2.35 -9.13 0.21
CA ILE A 9 -1.50 -9.40 -0.97
C ILE A 9 -2.23 -8.87 -2.21
N ASP A 10 -1.49 -8.17 -3.04
CA ASP A 10 -1.82 -7.82 -4.42
C ASP A 10 -0.54 -8.05 -5.26
N ASP A 11 -0.54 -9.07 -6.13
CA ASP A 11 0.63 -9.44 -6.93
C ASP A 11 0.28 -9.92 -8.35
N GLY A 12 0.91 -9.28 -9.34
CA GLY A 12 0.73 -9.56 -10.75
C GLY A 12 -0.55 -8.98 -11.36
N GLU A 13 -1.30 -8.16 -10.63
CA GLU A 13 -2.53 -7.51 -11.12
C GLU A 13 -2.26 -6.10 -11.67
N THR A 14 -3.05 -5.69 -12.67
CA THR A 14 -2.98 -4.33 -13.22
C THR A 14 -3.91 -3.43 -12.45
N GLU A 15 -3.32 -2.53 -11.69
CA GLU A 15 -4.04 -1.54 -10.91
C GLU A 15 -4.26 -0.28 -11.73
N ALA A 16 -5.52 0.05 -11.97
CA ALA A 16 -5.88 1.24 -12.71
C ALA A 16 -5.61 2.51 -11.90
N GLN A 17 -5.54 3.66 -12.59
CA GLN A 17 -5.43 4.94 -11.90
C GLN A 17 -6.59 5.14 -10.91
N ASN A 18 -6.26 5.55 -9.68
CA ASN A 18 -7.18 5.78 -8.58
C ASN A 18 -8.02 4.56 -8.17
N ALA A 19 -7.69 3.36 -8.65
CA ALA A 19 -8.29 2.13 -8.15
C ALA A 19 -7.61 1.73 -6.84
N GLU A 20 -8.43 1.22 -5.92
CA GLU A 20 -7.98 0.62 -4.68
C GLU A 20 -7.42 -0.77 -4.97
N TRP A 21 -6.24 -1.08 -4.44
CA TRP A 21 -5.58 -2.37 -4.65
C TRP A 21 -6.32 -3.52 -3.97
N PHE A 22 -6.96 -3.25 -2.82
CA PHE A 22 -7.72 -4.27 -2.11
C PHE A 22 -9.21 -4.06 -2.29
N ALA A 23 -9.92 -5.12 -2.66
CA ALA A 23 -11.38 -5.12 -2.78
C ALA A 23 -12.11 -4.85 -1.44
N SER A 24 -11.40 -4.94 -0.32
CA SER A 24 -11.88 -4.55 1.01
C SER A 24 -10.73 -3.94 1.79
N ASP A 25 -11.03 -2.92 2.59
CA ASP A 25 -10.03 -2.26 3.42
C ASP A 25 -9.35 -3.23 4.37
N LEU A 26 -8.03 -3.06 4.51
CA LEU A 26 -7.24 -3.76 5.50
C LEU A 26 -7.48 -3.12 6.87
N LEU A 27 -7.75 -3.96 7.86
CA LEU A 27 -8.06 -3.55 9.23
C LEU A 27 -6.88 -3.88 10.15
N PRO A 28 -6.20 -2.88 10.73
CA PRO A 28 -5.17 -3.14 11.73
C PRO A 28 -5.75 -3.89 12.93
N VAL A 29 -5.08 -4.97 13.35
CA VAL A 29 -5.49 -5.77 14.52
C VAL A 29 -4.94 -5.21 15.83
N LYS A 30 -3.98 -4.26 15.76
CA LYS A 30 -3.41 -3.51 16.89
C LYS A 30 -2.94 -2.12 16.48
N ILE A 31 -2.62 -1.29 17.48
CA ILE A 31 -1.94 -0.01 17.27
C ILE A 31 -0.46 -0.30 17.06
N GLY A 32 0.17 0.27 16.04
CA GLY A 32 1.59 0.05 15.79
C GLY A 32 2.02 0.36 14.36
N VAL A 33 3.01 -0.40 13.89
CA VAL A 33 3.56 -0.26 12.53
C VAL A 33 2.92 -1.30 11.62
N MET A 34 2.47 -0.82 10.46
CA MET A 34 2.14 -1.63 9.30
C MET A 34 3.26 -1.44 8.27
N ARG A 35 3.82 -2.54 7.80
CA ARG A 35 4.89 -2.58 6.81
C ARG A 35 4.33 -2.96 5.44
N LEU A 36 4.67 -2.18 4.43
CA LEU A 36 4.28 -2.38 3.04
C LEU A 36 5.53 -2.71 2.24
N GLU A 37 5.53 -3.85 1.56
CA GLU A 37 6.53 -4.22 0.56
C GLU A 37 5.89 -4.02 -0.83
N ILE A 38 6.43 -3.08 -1.60
CA ILE A 38 5.84 -2.64 -2.87
C ILE A 38 6.86 -2.70 -4.00
N SER A 39 6.46 -3.27 -5.13
CA SER A 39 7.14 -3.20 -6.42
C SER A 39 6.12 -3.03 -7.54
N VAL A 40 6.42 -2.18 -8.52
CA VAL A 40 5.51 -1.78 -9.59
C VAL A 40 6.25 -1.70 -10.91
N SER A 41 5.59 -2.11 -11.99
CA SER A 41 6.15 -2.19 -13.35
C SER A 41 6.39 -0.84 -14.05
N ALA A 42 6.00 0.28 -13.42
CA ALA A 42 6.09 1.60 -14.01
C ALA A 42 6.46 2.67 -12.96
N ALA A 43 6.98 3.80 -13.43
CA ALA A 43 7.31 4.92 -12.55
C ALA A 43 6.04 5.62 -12.07
N VAL A 44 5.61 5.33 -10.83
CA VAL A 44 4.35 5.82 -10.26
C VAL A 44 4.52 6.36 -8.84
N VAL A 45 3.64 7.29 -8.47
CA VAL A 45 3.42 7.66 -7.06
C VAL A 45 2.50 6.63 -6.43
N ILE A 46 2.66 6.36 -5.13
CA ILE A 46 1.74 5.50 -4.37
C ILE A 46 1.10 6.34 -3.27
N GLU A 47 -0.20 6.16 -3.07
CA GLU A 47 -0.95 6.76 -1.98
C GLU A 47 -1.55 5.70 -1.06
N VAL A 48 -1.75 6.06 0.19
CA VAL A 48 -2.44 5.28 1.21
C VAL A 48 -3.61 6.09 1.77
N THR A 49 -4.67 5.41 2.15
CA THR A 49 -5.79 5.94 2.94
C THR A 49 -5.86 5.24 4.30
N PHE A 50 -6.45 5.92 5.29
CA PHE A 50 -6.76 5.36 6.61
C PHE A 50 -8.25 5.52 6.95
N ASP A 51 -9.06 5.96 5.99
CA ASP A 51 -10.46 6.34 6.15
C ASP A 51 -11.33 5.89 4.97
N SER A 52 -11.02 4.72 4.40
CA SER A 52 -11.81 4.09 3.33
C SER A 52 -11.92 4.99 2.10
N GLY A 53 -10.80 5.60 1.74
CA GLY A 53 -10.63 6.36 0.51
C GLY A 53 -11.15 7.81 0.55
N SER A 54 -11.52 8.34 1.72
CA SER A 54 -11.96 9.74 1.84
C SER A 54 -10.80 10.72 1.73
N ASN A 55 -9.66 10.39 2.34
CA ASN A 55 -8.40 11.13 2.25
C ASN A 55 -7.27 10.19 1.84
N TRP A 56 -6.40 10.68 0.96
CA TRP A 56 -5.26 9.95 0.43
C TRP A 56 -3.99 10.73 0.66
N MET A 57 -2.93 10.02 1.08
CA MET A 57 -1.63 10.61 1.39
C MET A 57 -0.55 9.86 0.62
N SER A 58 0.40 10.59 0.03
CA SER A 58 1.52 9.94 -0.68
C SER A 58 2.46 9.23 0.28
N LEU A 59 2.74 7.95 0.00
CA LEU A 59 3.73 7.15 0.73
C LEU A 59 5.18 7.55 0.38
N ASN A 60 5.39 7.98 -0.86
CA ASN A 60 6.70 8.30 -1.43
C ASN A 60 6.91 9.81 -1.64
N GLY A 61 6.24 10.66 -0.87
CA GLY A 61 6.46 12.11 -0.88
C GLY A 61 6.23 12.77 -2.25
N ASN A 62 5.32 12.22 -3.06
CA ASN A 62 5.05 12.60 -4.45
C ASN A 62 6.24 12.44 -5.41
N VAL A 63 7.20 11.57 -5.08
CA VAL A 63 8.30 11.19 -5.98
C VAL A 63 8.03 9.81 -6.54
N ALA A 64 7.93 9.68 -7.86
CA ALA A 64 7.66 8.40 -8.50
C ALA A 64 8.68 7.33 -8.10
N LEU A 65 8.20 6.13 -7.81
CA LEU A 65 9.04 4.94 -7.63
C LEU A 65 9.75 4.62 -8.94
N VAL A 66 10.91 3.99 -8.83
CA VAL A 66 11.57 3.39 -9.99
C VAL A 66 10.86 2.08 -10.30
N ALA A 67 10.53 1.86 -11.57
CA ALA A 67 9.94 0.61 -12.03
C ALA A 67 10.78 -0.61 -11.62
N ASP A 68 10.11 -1.74 -11.35
CA ASP A 68 10.70 -3.04 -11.03
C ASP A 68 11.65 -3.06 -9.82
N SER A 69 11.60 -2.01 -8.98
CA SER A 69 12.37 -1.91 -7.75
C SER A 69 11.48 -2.22 -6.54
N VAL A 70 12.06 -2.83 -5.50
CA VAL A 70 11.36 -3.15 -4.26
C VAL A 70 11.56 -2.02 -3.25
N TYR A 71 10.45 -1.51 -2.74
CA TYR A 71 10.41 -0.48 -1.70
C TYR A 71 9.73 -1.04 -0.45
N ILE A 72 10.21 -0.61 0.72
CA ILE A 72 9.61 -0.94 2.01
C ILE A 72 9.18 0.37 2.67
N PHE A 73 7.90 0.46 3.02
CA PHE A 73 7.33 1.58 3.77
C PHE A 73 6.82 1.10 5.12
N ASP A 74 7.15 1.84 6.17
CA ASP A 74 6.57 1.64 7.49
C ASP A 74 5.61 2.80 7.78
N ILE A 75 4.33 2.49 8.01
CA ILE A 75 3.30 3.46 8.38
C ILE A 75 2.78 3.16 9.78
N PHE A 76 2.43 4.21 10.52
CA PHE A 76 1.79 4.06 11.83
C PHE A 76 0.27 3.98 11.66
N VAL A 77 -0.33 3.00 12.32
CA VAL A 77 -1.77 2.74 12.29
C VAL A 77 -2.34 2.62 13.70
N LYS A 78 -3.63 2.93 13.85
CA LYS A 78 -4.40 2.73 15.07
C LYS A 78 -5.60 1.82 14.78
N LEU A 79 -6.19 1.31 15.86
CA LEU A 79 -7.44 0.56 15.78
C LEU A 79 -8.56 1.45 15.23
N GLY A 80 -9.31 0.91 14.26
CA GLY A 80 -10.39 1.60 13.57
C GLY A 80 -9.97 2.34 12.30
N ASP A 81 -8.67 2.40 11.97
CA ASP A 81 -8.24 2.83 10.64
C ASP A 81 -8.69 1.78 9.60
N THR A 82 -9.05 2.26 8.42
CA THR A 82 -9.40 1.43 7.25
C THR A 82 -8.38 1.71 6.15
N VAL A 83 -7.46 0.77 5.96
CA VAL A 83 -6.27 1.00 5.12
C VAL A 83 -6.47 0.44 3.72
N ASN A 84 -6.18 1.27 2.73
CA ASN A 84 -6.09 0.85 1.33
C ASN A 84 -4.98 1.62 0.62
N ILE A 85 -4.57 1.13 -0.54
CA ILE A 85 -3.45 1.66 -1.33
C ILE A 85 -3.96 1.93 -2.73
N ARG A 86 -3.39 2.94 -3.40
CA ARG A 86 -3.67 3.21 -4.82
C ARG A 86 -2.51 3.88 -5.53
N ILE A 87 -2.66 3.96 -6.85
CA ILE A 87 -1.84 4.80 -7.73
C ILE A 87 -2.64 6.05 -8.14
N PRO A 88 -2.32 7.27 -7.65
CA PRO A 88 -3.11 8.46 -7.96
C PRO A 88 -2.87 9.03 -9.37
N THR A 89 -1.68 8.84 -9.93
CA THR A 89 -1.22 9.53 -11.14
C THR A 89 -0.70 8.56 -12.21
N ALA A 90 -0.99 8.89 -13.47
CA ALA A 90 -0.73 8.11 -14.69
C ALA A 90 -1.60 6.84 -14.87
N SER A 91 -1.38 6.11 -15.97
CA SER A 91 -2.20 5.03 -16.55
C SER A 91 -2.39 3.77 -15.69
N GLY A 92 -2.18 3.84 -14.39
CA GLY A 92 -2.03 2.66 -13.53
C GLY A 92 -0.66 2.01 -13.71
N ALA A 93 -0.47 0.85 -13.06
CA ALA A 93 0.69 0.00 -13.21
C ALA A 93 0.33 -1.44 -12.82
N VAL A 94 1.12 -2.41 -13.28
CA VAL A 94 1.12 -3.74 -12.66
C VAL A 94 1.82 -3.64 -11.31
N VAL A 95 1.20 -4.19 -10.27
CA VAL A 95 1.80 -4.37 -8.94
C VAL A 95 2.52 -5.71 -8.94
N ASP A 96 3.84 -5.70 -9.06
CA ASP A 96 4.63 -6.94 -9.09
C ASP A 96 4.74 -7.57 -7.69
N ILE A 97 4.76 -6.72 -6.66
CA ILE A 97 4.71 -7.10 -5.25
C ILE A 97 3.88 -6.05 -4.51
N GLY A 98 2.82 -6.46 -3.84
CA GLY A 98 2.04 -5.62 -2.93
C GLY A 98 1.72 -6.41 -1.68
N ARG A 99 2.59 -6.41 -0.68
CA ARG A 99 2.39 -7.16 0.57
C ARG A 99 2.29 -6.24 1.74
N VAL A 100 1.29 -6.46 2.58
CA VAL A 100 1.03 -5.63 3.76
C VAL A 100 1.08 -6.50 5.00
N TYR A 101 1.93 -6.12 5.94
CA TYR A 101 2.19 -6.84 7.17
C TYR A 101 1.95 -5.94 8.38
N GLN A 102 1.49 -6.51 9.48
CA GLN A 102 1.48 -5.84 10.76
C GLN A 102 2.61 -6.36 11.64
N ALA A 103 3.45 -5.44 12.12
CA ALA A 103 4.54 -5.76 13.05
C ALA A 103 4.00 -6.14 14.41
N ASP A 104 4.66 -7.08 15.09
CA ASP A 104 4.21 -7.56 16.40
C ASP A 104 4.26 -6.58 17.57
#